data_AF-A0A7V6IQF6-F1
#
_entry.id   AF-A0A7V6IQF6-F1
#
_cell.length_a   1.000
_cell.length_b   1.000
_cell.length_c   1.000
_cell.angle_alpha   90.00
_cell.angle_beta   90.00
_cell.angle_gamma   90.00
#
_symmetry.space_group_name_H-M   'P 1'
#
loop_
_entity.id
_entity.type
_entity.pdbx_description
1 polymer ?
#
loop_
_entity_poly.entity_id
_entity_poly.type
_entity_poly.pdbx_seq_one_letter_code
_entity_poly.pdbx_strand_id
1 'polypeptide(L)' 'MNEYSRILIEQYCRTHKRTKKSSFLSNLLKLSYTMDREPADWEALELAQYIDREKDPKLRDALINLDEFLFG' A
#
# COMPACT_ATOMS: atom_id res chain seq x y z
N MET A 1 3.92 8.05 6.57
CA MET A 1 2.83 8.05 5.57
C MET A 1 1.93 9.25 5.81
N ASN A 2 1.59 10.00 4.77
CA ASN A 2 0.65 11.12 4.87
C ASN A 2 -0.82 10.64 4.81
N GLU A 3 -1.74 11.43 5.37
CA GLU A 3 -3.16 11.07 5.47
C GLU A 3 -3.85 10.95 4.10
N TYR A 4 -3.47 11.77 3.12
CA TYR A 4 -4.05 11.75 1.78
C TYR A 4 -3.78 10.43 1.05
N SER A 5 -2.53 9.96 1.07
CA SER A 5 -2.12 8.66 0.51
C SER A 5 -2.90 7.51 1.16
N ARG A 6 -3.14 7.60 2.46
CA ARG A 6 -3.87 6.58 3.22
C ARG A 6 -5.33 6.50 2.78
N ILE A 7 -6.00 7.65 2.63
CA ILE A 7 -7.37 7.73 2.11
C ILE A 7 -7.46 7.13 0.70
N LEU A 8 -6.50 7.42 -0.19
CA LEU A 8 -6.50 6.89 -1.55
C LEU A 8 -6.38 5.35 -1.57
N ILE A 9 -5.49 4.78 -0.76
CA ILE A 9 -5.33 3.32 -0.67
C ILE A 9 -6.57 2.67 -0.05
N GLU A 10 -7.17 3.28 0.98
CA GLU A 10 -8.45 2.80 1.53
C GLU A 10 -9.57 2.79 0.48
N GLN A 11 -9.71 3.87 -0.29
CA GLN A 11 -10.71 3.97 -1.36
C GLN A 11 -10.48 2.91 -2.44
N TYR A 12 -9.22 2.68 -2.82
CA TYR A 12 -8.87 1.61 -3.73
C TYR A 12 -9.31 0.24 -3.17
N CYS A 13 -8.98 -0.07 -1.92
CA CYS A 13 -9.35 -1.33 -1.29
C CYS A 13 -10.87 -1.52 -1.15
N ARG A 14 -11.61 -0.44 -0.85
CA ARG A 14 -13.09 -0.47 -0.76
C ARG A 14 -13.75 -0.72 -2.12
N THR A 15 -13.15 -0.25 -3.21
CA THR A 15 -13.70 -0.41 -4.56
C THR A 15 -13.26 -1.72 -5.23
N HIS A 16 -12.10 -2.29 -4.83
CA HIS A 16 -11.49 -3.47 -5.45
C HIS A 16 -11.40 -4.68 -4.50
N LYS A 17 -12.42 -4.88 -3.65
CA LYS A 17 -12.46 -5.82 -2.50
C LYS A 17 -12.05 -7.28 -2.76
N ARG A 18 -12.07 -7.74 -4.02
CA ARG A 18 -11.80 -9.14 -4.40
C ARG A 18 -10.48 -9.33 -5.13
N THR A 19 -9.64 -8.29 -5.22
CA THR A 19 -8.35 -8.36 -5.91
C THR A 19 -7.24 -8.74 -4.93
N LYS A 20 -6.24 -9.48 -5.42
CA LYS A 20 -5.02 -9.79 -4.65
C LYS A 20 -4.33 -8.52 -4.17
N LYS A 21 -4.19 -7.52 -5.06
CA LYS A 21 -3.66 -6.19 -4.74
C LYS A 21 -4.41 -5.53 -3.58
N SER A 22 -5.75 -5.50 -3.60
CA SER A 22 -6.52 -4.90 -2.49
C SER A 22 -6.32 -5.64 -1.17
N SER A 23 -6.29 -6.98 -1.18
CA SER A 23 -6.03 -7.76 0.04
C SER A 23 -4.63 -7.45 0.59
N PHE A 24 -3.63 -7.45 -0.27
CA PHE A 24 -2.24 -7.15 0.07
C PHE A 24 -2.11 -5.73 0.66
N LEU A 25 -2.62 -4.73 -0.05
CA LEU A 25 -2.59 -3.33 0.40
C LEU A 25 -3.37 -3.11 1.70
N SER A 26 -4.47 -3.83 1.93
CA SER A 26 -5.21 -3.73 3.19
C SER A 26 -4.39 -4.23 4.37
N ASN A 27 -3.59 -5.29 4.18
CA ASN A 27 -2.70 -5.80 5.22
C ASN A 27 -1.58 -4.81 5.54
N LEU A 28 -0.93 -4.24 4.51
CA LEU A 28 0.10 -3.21 4.72
C LEU A 28 -0.47 -1.94 5.32
N LEU A 29 -1.68 -1.54 4.92
CA LEU A 29 -2.34 -0.38 5.50
C LEU A 29 -2.62 -0.61 6.99
N LYS A 30 -3.14 -1.79 7.36
CA LYS A 30 -3.31 -2.18 8.77
C LYS A 30 -1.97 -2.08 9.52
N LEU A 31 -0.92 -2.67 8.97
CA LEU A 31 0.43 -2.61 9.54
C LEU A 31 0.89 -1.16 9.75
N SER A 32 0.60 -0.27 8.80
CA SER A 32 0.93 1.17 8.91
C SER A 32 0.23 1.90 10.08
N TYR A 33 -0.85 1.33 10.62
CA TYR A 33 -1.53 1.85 11.81
C TYR A 33 -1.06 1.17 13.09
N THR A 34 -0.88 -0.14 13.06
CA THR A 34 -0.65 -0.95 14.26
C THR A 34 0.83 -1.09 14.60
N MET A 35 1.71 -1.09 13.60
CA MET A 35 3.14 -1.41 13.74
C MET A 35 3.35 -2.68 14.60
N ASP A 36 2.44 -3.65 14.47
CA ASP A 36 2.36 -4.85 15.31
C ASP A 36 3.45 -5.88 14.98
N ARG A 37 4.16 -5.68 13.87
CA ARG A 37 5.33 -6.45 13.47
C ARG A 37 6.24 -5.63 12.55
N GLU A 38 7.44 -6.14 12.32
CA GLU A 38 8.26 -5.64 11.22
C GLU A 38 7.68 -6.06 9.86
N PRO A 39 7.71 -5.17 8.86
CA PRO A 39 7.34 -5.50 7.50
C PRO A 39 8.41 -6.41 6.87
N ALA A 40 7.98 -7.36 6.05
CA ALA A 40 8.87 -8.38 5.50
C ALA A 40 9.41 -7.99 4.12
N ASP A 41 10.62 -8.43 3.78
CA ASP A 41 11.27 -8.11 2.49
C ASP A 41 10.42 -8.48 1.26
N TRP A 42 9.68 -9.60 1.33
CA TRP A 42 8.81 -10.01 0.22
C TRP A 42 7.64 -9.04 0.02
N GLU A 43 7.19 -8.36 1.08
CA GLU A 43 6.15 -7.32 0.99
C GLU A 43 6.70 -6.08 0.29
N ALA A 44 7.96 -5.70 0.55
CA ALA A 44 8.62 -4.61 -0.18
C ALA A 44 8.69 -4.93 -1.69
N LEU A 45 9.13 -6.14 -2.03
CA LEU A 45 9.24 -6.59 -3.42
C LEU A 45 7.88 -6.66 -4.13
N GLU A 46 6.82 -7.10 -3.44
CA GLU A 46 5.48 -7.14 -4.03
C GLU A 46 4.88 -5.73 -4.17
N LEU A 47 5.09 -4.85 -3.19
CA LEU A 47 4.63 -3.46 -3.27
C LEU A 47 5.31 -2.70 -4.42
N ALA A 48 6.62 -2.86 -4.59
CA ALA A 48 7.36 -2.27 -5.72
C ALA A 48 6.80 -2.70 -7.08
N GLN A 49 6.43 -3.97 -7.25
CA GLN A 49 5.78 -4.45 -8.48
C GLN A 49 4.40 -3.82 -8.71
N TYR A 50 3.64 -3.58 -7.64
CA TYR A 50 2.35 -2.89 -7.76
C TYR A 50 2.49 -1.41 -8.08
N ILE A 51 3.56 -0.75 -7.62
CA ILE A 51 3.91 0.64 -7.95
C ILE A 51 4.27 0.75 -9.44
N ASP A 52 5.18 -0.10 -9.92
CA ASP A 52 5.66 -0.08 -11.31
C ASP A 52 4.51 -0.26 -12.32
N ARG A 53 3.54 -1.13 -11.99
CA ARG A 53 2.39 -1.43 -12.85
C ARG A 53 1.21 -0.48 -12.68
N GLU A 54 1.25 0.44 -11.70
CA GLU A 54 0.13 1.33 -11.42
C GLU A 54 0.00 2.42 -12.48
N LYS A 55 -1.20 2.53 -13.07
CA LYS A 55 -1.49 3.51 -14.12
C LYS A 55 -2.03 4.81 -13.54
N ASP A 56 -2.77 4.74 -12.44
CA ASP A 56 -3.27 5.93 -11.76
C ASP A 56 -2.11 6.63 -11.04
N PRO A 57 -1.70 7.84 -11.46
CA PRO A 57 -0.58 8.56 -10.84
C PRO A 57 -0.83 8.86 -9.36
N LYS A 58 -2.07 9.18 -8.97
CA LYS A 58 -2.37 9.49 -7.56
C LYS A 58 -2.26 8.27 -6.68
N LEU A 59 -2.76 7.14 -7.17
CA LEU A 59 -2.62 5.88 -6.44
C LEU A 59 -1.16 5.44 -6.39
N ARG A 60 -0.41 5.60 -7.47
CA ARG A 60 1.03 5.30 -7.50
C ARG A 60 1.81 6.11 -6.47
N ASP A 61 1.61 7.42 -6.41
CA ASP A 61 2.24 8.28 -5.41
C ASP A 61 1.83 7.87 -3.98
N ALA A 62 0.57 7.46 -3.80
CA ALA A 62 0.11 6.94 -2.52
C ALA A 62 0.83 5.65 -2.13
N LEU A 63 1.05 4.73 -3.07
CA LEU A 63 1.79 3.49 -2.86
C LEU A 63 3.27 3.73 -2.57
N ILE A 64 3.91 4.68 -3.26
CA ILE A 64 5.30 5.09 -2.98
C ILE A 64 5.40 5.63 -1.55
N ASN A 65 4.46 6.48 -1.12
CA ASN A 65 4.49 7.01 0.24
C ASN A 65 4.23 5.94 1.33
N LEU A 66 3.50 4.87 0.99
CA LEU A 66 3.36 3.70 1.87
C LEU A 66 4.66 2.90 1.93
N ASP A 67 5.32 2.71 0.79
CA ASP A 67 6.60 2.01 0.67
C ASP A 67 7.70 2.69 1.49
N GLU A 68 7.90 3.99 1.28
CA GLU A 68 8.83 4.83 2.06
C GLU A 68 8.54 4.80 3.56
N PHE A 69 7.27 4.66 3.96
CA PHE A 69 6.92 4.64 5.38
C PHE A 69 7.21 3.30 6.06
N LEU A 70 7.02 2.19 5.35
CA LEU A 70 7.18 0.86 5.92
C LEU A 70 8.60 0.31 5.75
N PHE A 71 9.28 0.68 4.66
CA PHE A 71 10.55 0.07 4.25
C PHE A 71 11.70 1.08 4.09
N GLY A 72 11.43 2.40 4.22
CA GLY A 72 12.41 3.49 4.10
C GLY A 72 12.98 3.99 5.43
#